data_AF-A0A182ARN4-F1
#
_entry.id   AF-A0A182ARN4-F1
#
_cell.length_a   1.000
_cell.length_b   1.000
_cell.length_c   1.000
_cell.angle_alpha   90.00
_cell.angle_beta   90.00
_cell.angle_gamma   90.00
#
_symmetry.space_group_name_H-M   'P 1'
#
loop_
_entity.id
_entity.type
_entity.pdbx_description
1 polymer ?
#
loop_
_entity_poly.entity_id
_entity_poly.type
_entity_poly.pdbx_seq_one_letter_code
_entity_poly.pdbx_strand_id
1 'polypeptide(L)' 'MKVTVELSESEMAEILVLTGERKKGPAIRRLMEEALQQRRRAQIAQRFISGEWGVELESFEADQERERQRDQEIAS' A
#
# COMPACT_ATOMS: atom_id res chain seq x y z
N MET A 1 -23.78 -6.26 10.70
CA MET A 1 -24.68 -5.64 9.71
C MET A 1 -24.80 -6.58 8.51
N LYS A 2 -25.99 -6.75 7.93
CA LYS A 2 -26.19 -7.53 6.70
C LYS A 2 -26.56 -6.57 5.57
N VAL A 3 -26.00 -6.78 4.40
CA VAL A 3 -26.23 -5.97 3.20
C VAL A 3 -26.49 -6.93 2.04
N THR A 4 -27.47 -6.61 1.21
CA THR A 4 -27.74 -7.34 -0.04
C THR A 4 -27.07 -6.57 -1.17
N VAL A 5 -26.37 -7.28 -2.05
CA VAL A 5 -25.69 -6.71 -3.22
C VAL A 5 -26.08 -7.47 -4.46
N GLU A 6 -26.13 -6.79 -5.59
CA GLU A 6 -26.37 -7.38 -6.90
C GLU A 6 -25.00 -7.65 -7.56
N LEU A 7 -24.80 -8.90 -7.97
CA LEU A 7 -23.59 -9.38 -8.63
C LEU A 7 -24.02 -10.37 -9.70
N SER A 8 -23.38 -10.31 -10.86
CA SER A 8 -23.51 -11.35 -11.88
C SER A 8 -22.90 -12.67 -11.39
N GLU A 9 -23.30 -13.78 -12.01
CA GLU A 9 -22.71 -15.08 -11.71
C GLU A 9 -21.21 -15.13 -12.04
N SER A 10 -20.80 -14.47 -13.12
CA SER A 10 -19.40 -14.37 -13.54
C SER A 10 -18.56 -13.62 -12.51
N GLU A 11 -19.03 -12.48 -12.01
CA GLU A 11 -18.33 -11.73 -10.95
C GLU A 11 -18.22 -12.58 -9.69
N MET A 12 -19.29 -13.26 -9.27
CA MET A 12 -19.24 -14.11 -8.07
C MET A 12 -18.27 -15.30 -8.25
N ALA A 13 -18.19 -15.88 -9.44
CA ALA A 13 -17.23 -16.95 -9.74
C ALA A 13 -15.79 -16.44 -9.66
N GLU A 14 -15.50 -15.29 -10.26
CA GLU A 14 -14.19 -14.65 -10.18
C GLU A 14 -13.78 -14.36 -8.74
N ILE A 15 -14.70 -13.80 -7.94
CA ILE A 15 -14.46 -13.51 -6.52
C ILE A 15 -14.11 -14.80 -5.75
N LEU A 16 -14.84 -15.90 -5.96
CA LEU A 16 -14.54 -17.17 -5.29
C LEU A 16 -13.16 -17.72 -5.66
N VAL A 17 -12.78 -17.62 -6.93
CA VAL A 17 -11.46 -18.03 -7.43
C VAL A 17 -10.35 -17.16 -6.83
N LEU A 18 -10.50 -15.84 -6.88
CA LEU A 18 -9.53 -14.88 -6.36
C LEU A 18 -9.29 -15.06 -4.87
N THR A 19 -10.35 -15.24 -4.08
CA THR A 19 -10.23 -15.32 -2.62
C THR A 19 -9.93 -16.73 -2.12
N GLY A 20 -10.06 -17.75 -2.98
CA GLY A 20 -9.95 -19.17 -2.59
C GLY A 20 -11.06 -19.67 -1.66
N GLU A 21 -12.15 -18.91 -1.56
CA GLU A 21 -13.25 -19.19 -0.63
C GLU A 21 -14.33 -20.03 -1.32
N ARG A 22 -15.07 -20.83 -0.54
CA ARG A 22 -16.15 -21.69 -1.08
C ARG A 22 -17.54 -21.09 -0.97
N LYS A 23 -17.72 -20.07 -0.11
CA LYS A 23 -19.02 -19.46 0.19
C LYS A 23 -19.01 -18.00 -0.20
N LYS A 24 -20.13 -17.52 -0.76
CA LYS A 24 -20.30 -16.13 -1.24
C LYS A 24 -19.96 -15.08 -0.18
N GLY A 25 -20.53 -15.24 1.03
CA GLY A 25 -20.33 -14.29 2.14
C GLY A 25 -18.85 -14.11 2.55
N PRO A 26 -18.14 -15.19 2.92
CA PRO A 26 -16.70 -15.13 3.21
C PRO A 26 -15.86 -14.57 2.07
N ALA A 27 -16.15 -14.96 0.81
CA ALA A 27 -15.43 -14.47 -0.36
C ALA A 27 -15.56 -12.95 -0.53
N ILE A 28 -16.80 -12.44 -0.53
CA ILE A 28 -17.07 -11.00 -0.64
C ILE A 28 -16.43 -10.24 0.54
N ARG A 29 -16.55 -10.76 1.76
CA ARG A 29 -15.97 -10.14 2.94
C ARG A 29 -14.44 -10.02 2.81
N ARG A 30 -13.77 -11.11 2.40
CA ARG A 30 -12.32 -11.13 2.24
C ARG A 30 -11.85 -10.14 1.17
N LEU A 31 -12.51 -10.13 0.01
CA LEU A 31 -12.22 -9.17 -1.04
C LEU A 31 -12.37 -7.72 -0.56
N MET A 32 -13.44 -7.42 0.19
CA MET A 32 -13.65 -6.09 0.77
C MET A 32 -12.56 -5.72 1.78
N GLU A 33 -12.14 -6.64 2.65
CA GLU A 33 -11.07 -6.41 3.62
C GLU A 33 -9.74 -6.09 2.90
N GLU A 34 -9.40 -6.86 1.87
CA GLU A 34 -8.20 -6.67 1.05
C GLU A 34 -8.24 -5.32 0.30
N ALA A 35 -9.35 -4.99 -0.34
CA ALA A 35 -9.55 -3.71 -1.05
C ALA A 35 -9.46 -2.50 -0.11
N LEU A 36 -10.07 -2.59 1.09
CA LEU A 36 -10.00 -1.52 2.08
C LEU A 36 -8.57 -1.33 2.60
N GLN A 37 -7.83 -2.41 2.83
CA GLN A 37 -6.42 -2.32 3.22
C GLN A 37 -5.58 -1.69 2.12
N GLN A 38 -5.77 -2.08 0.86
CA GLN A 38 -5.05 -1.50 -0.27
C GLN A 38 -5.31 0.01 -0.39
N ARG A 39 -6.56 0.44 -0.26
CA ARG A 39 -6.91 1.87 -0.29
C ARG A 39 -6.29 2.65 0.87
N ARG A 40 -6.28 2.08 2.08
CA ARG A 40 -5.59 2.67 3.24
C ARG A 40 -4.08 2.79 3.00
N ARG A 41 -3.44 1.75 2.46
CA ARG A 41 -2.00 1.80 2.12
C ARG A 41 -1.69 2.90 1.10
N ALA A 42 -2.52 3.02 0.05
CA ALA A 42 -2.35 4.07 -0.96
C ALA A 42 -2.47 5.48 -0.35
N GLN A 43 -3.42 5.70 0.57
CA GLN A 43 -3.56 6.97 1.28
C GLN A 43 -2.33 7.29 2.13
N ILE A 44 -1.81 6.32 2.88
CA ILE A 44 -0.62 6.50 3.71
C ILE A 44 0.60 6.81 2.83
N ALA A 45 0.81 6.04 1.76
CA ALA A 45 1.90 6.29 0.82
C ALA A 45 1.82 7.68 0.20
N GLN A 46 0.61 8.14 -0.16
CA GLN A 46 0.41 9.49 -0.69
C GLN A 46 0.86 10.56 0.30
N ARG A 47 0.56 10.41 1.60
CA ARG A 47 0.98 11.36 2.64
C ARG A 47 2.50 11.41 2.82
N PHE A 48 3.15 10.26 2.67
CA PHE A 48 4.61 10.20 2.69
C PHE A 48 5.21 10.89 1.46
N ILE A 49 4.70 10.59 0.26
CA ILE A 49 5.16 11.18 -1.00
C ILE A 49 4.92 12.70 -1.04
N SER A 50 3.79 13.16 -0.48
CA SER A 50 3.48 14.59 -0.43
C SER A 50 4.27 15.36 0.62
N GLY A 51 5.09 14.67 1.44
CA GLY A 51 5.82 15.28 2.55
C GLY A 51 4.93 15.69 3.73
N GLU A 52 3.64 15.35 3.73
CA GLU A 52 2.75 15.58 4.88
C GLU A 52 3.23 14.75 6.08
N TRP A 53 3.65 13.51 5.80
CA TRP A 53 4.26 12.61 6.76
C TRP A 53 5.73 12.42 6.40
N GLY A 54 6.51 13.49 6.53
CA GLY A 54 7.97 13.46 6.55
C GLY A 54 8.51 13.77 7.94
N VAL A 55 9.70 13.28 8.26
CA VAL A 55 10.49 13.77 9.41
C VAL A 55 11.58 14.63 8.81
N GLU A 56 11.66 15.90 9.21
CA GLU A 56 12.83 16.71 8.89
C GLU A 56 14.03 16.12 9.64
N LEU A 57 14.94 15.51 8.90
CA LEU A 57 16.21 15.04 9.45
C LEU A 57 17.20 16.20 9.33
N GLU A 58 17.24 17.03 10.38
CA GLU A 58 18.25 18.08 10.49
C GLU A 58 19.64 17.47 10.22
N SER A 59 20.43 18.16 9.41
CA SER A 59 21.79 17.76 8.96
C SER A 59 21.91 16.58 7.99
N PHE A 60 20.85 15.85 7.64
CA PHE A 60 20.93 14.69 6.73
C PHE A 60 21.55 15.04 5.37
N GLU A 61 21.12 16.14 4.75
CA GLU A 61 21.68 16.59 3.46
C GLU A 61 23.17 16.96 3.58
N ALA A 62 23.56 17.59 4.69
CA ALA A 62 24.93 17.96 4.95
C ALA A 62 25.83 16.73 5.22
N ASP A 63 25.31 15.72 5.91
CA ASP A 63 26.00 14.45 6.12
C ASP A 63 26.17 13.66 4.82
N GLN A 64 25.13 13.61 3.97
CA GLN A 64 25.20 12.93 2.69
C GLN A 64 26.23 13.56 1.75
N GLU A 65 26.33 14.90 1.75
CA GLU A 65 27.31 15.62 0.97
C GLU A 65 28.74 15.37 1.47
N ARG A 66 28.95 15.34 2.80
CA ARG A 66 30.23 14.96 3.40
C ARG A 66 30.66 13.54 3.02
N GLU A 67 29.71 12.61 2.98
CA GLU A 67 29.98 11.22 2.61
C GLU A 67 30.35 11.11 1.12
N ARG A 68 29.63 11.78 0.23
CA ARG A 68 29.98 11.85 -1.21
C ARG A 68 31.38 12.40 -1.45
N GLN A 69 31.76 13.45 -0.71
CA GLN A 69 33.08 14.06 -0.83
C GLN A 69 34.18 13.09 -0.36
N ARG A 70 33.97 12.37 0.75
CA ARG A 70 34.90 11.34 1.22
C ARG A 70 35.08 10.20 0.23
N ASP A 71 34.00 9.71 -0.37
CA ASP A 71 34.08 8.63 -1.35
C ASP A 71 34.87 9.05 -2.61
N GLN A 72 34.75 10.31 -3.02
CA GLN A 72 35.53 10.87 -4.12
C GLN A 72 37.01 11.04 -3.78
N GLU A 73 37.34 11.45 -2.55
CA GLU A 73 38.72 11.56 -2.05
C GLU A 73 39.40 10.18 -1.90
N ILE A 74 38.65 9.15 -1.51
CA ILE A 74 39.16 7.77 -1.38
C ILE A 74 39.39 7.12 -2.76
N ALA A 75 38.64 7.55 -3.78
CA ALA A 75 38.73 7.04 -5.14
C ALA A 75 39.82 7.72 -6.01
N SER A 76 40.48 8.77 -5.52
CA SER A 76 41.59 9.47 -6.20
C SER A 76 42.96 8.99 -5.74
#